data_AF-A0A653MQA9-F1
#
_entry.id   AF-A0A653MQA9-F1
#
_cell.length_a   1.000
_cell.length_b   1.000
_cell.length_c   1.000
_cell.angle_alpha   90.00
_cell.angle_beta   90.00
_cell.angle_gamma   90.00
#
_symmetry.space_group_name_H-M   'P 1'
#
loop_
_entity.id
_entity.type
_entity.pdbx_description
1 polymer ?
#
loop_
_entity_poly.entity_id
_entity_poly.type
_entity_poly.pdbx_seq_one_letter_code
_entity_poly.pdbx_strand_id
1 'polypeptide(L)' 'MKQMKHIIEKINEAIASEKTSEENKKLLSEIKEELTNAKTELKILEIIACLIKIISDFF' A
#
# COMPACT_ATOMS: atom_id res chain seq x y z
N MET A 1 10.44 -7.14 -11.45
CA MET A 1 9.47 -6.07 -11.76
C MET A 1 8.01 -6.54 -11.91
N LYS A 2 7.74 -7.75 -12.43
CA LYS A 2 6.37 -8.27 -12.62
C LYS A 2 5.51 -8.30 -11.35
N GLN A 3 6.12 -8.63 -10.20
CA GLN A 3 5.42 -8.68 -8.90
C GLN A 3 5.02 -7.30 -8.37
N MET A 4 5.86 -6.28 -8.59
CA MET A 4 5.59 -4.92 -8.11
C MET A 4 4.39 -4.30 -8.83
N LYS A 5 4.25 -4.58 -10.14
CA LYS A 5 3.08 -4.19 -10.93
C LYS A 5 1.79 -4.80 -10.37
N HIS A 6 1.83 -6.08 -10.00
CA HIS A 6 0.68 -6.78 -9.43
C HIS A 6 0.25 -6.21 -8.06
N ILE A 7 1.22 -5.82 -7.22
CA ILE A 7 0.93 -5.17 -5.92
C ILE A 7 0.26 -3.81 -6.14
N ILE A 8 0.75 -3.02 -7.09
CA ILE A 8 0.17 -1.71 -7.43
C ILE A 8 -1.28 -1.86 -7.95
N GLU A 9 -1.55 -2.88 -8.77
CA GLU A 9 -2.91 -3.19 -9.24
C GLU A 9 -3.86 -3.50 -8.07
N LYS A 10 -3.46 -4.36 -7.13
CA LYS A 10 -4.26 -4.64 -5.93
C LYS A 10 -4.50 -3.41 -5.05
N ILE A 11 -3.51 -2.52 -4.94
CA ILE A 11 -3.68 -1.26 -4.21
C ILE A 11 -4.72 -0.37 -4.91
N ASN A 12 -4.69 -0.27 -6.24
CA ASN A 12 -5.70 0.50 -6.99
C ASN A 12 -7.10 -0.10 -6.83
N GLU A 13 -7.24 -1.42 -6.85
CA GLU A 13 -8.51 -2.11 -6.58
C GLU A 13 -9.04 -1.79 -5.18
N ALA A 14 -8.16 -1.81 -4.16
CA ALA A 14 -8.53 -1.48 -2.79
C ALA A 14 -8.92 0.00 -2.64
N ILE A 15 -8.25 0.92 -3.33
CA ILE A 15 -8.61 2.36 -3.32
C ILE A 15 -9.97 2.60 -3.99
N ALA A 16 -10.24 1.90 -5.10
CA ALA A 16 -11.49 2.02 -5.84
C ALA A 16 -12.69 1.35 -5.13
N SER A 17 -12.44 0.48 -4.15
CA SER A 17 -13.48 -0.20 -3.38
C SER A 17 -14.24 0.75 -2.46
N GLU A 18 -15.57 0.68 -2.52
CA GLU A 18 -16.48 1.40 -1.59
C GLU A 18 -16.37 0.91 -0.14
N LYS A 19 -15.80 -0.27 0.08
CA LYS A 19 -15.60 -0.85 1.43
C LYS A 19 -14.38 -0.31 2.15
N THR A 20 -13.52 0.41 1.45
CA THR A 20 -12.30 0.98 2.02
C THR A 20 -12.62 2.37 2.57
N SER A 21 -12.29 2.63 3.84
CA SER A 21 -12.47 3.95 4.43
C SER A 21 -11.61 5.00 3.70
N GLU A 22 -12.04 6.26 3.71
CA GLU A 22 -11.26 7.36 3.09
C GLU A 22 -9.85 7.49 3.70
N GLU A 23 -9.73 7.24 5.01
CA GLU A 23 -8.46 7.23 5.72
C GLU A 23 -7.53 6.12 5.20
N ASN A 24 -8.07 4.90 4.99
CA ASN A 24 -7.32 3.79 4.41
C ASN A 24 -6.99 4.03 2.94
N LYS A 25 -7.87 4.67 2.15
CA LYS A 25 -7.58 5.06 0.75
C LYS A 25 -6.41 6.04 0.66
N LYS A 26 -6.33 6.98 1.60
CA LYS A 26 -5.22 7.94 1.68
C LYS A 26 -3.89 7.23 1.99
N LEU A 27 -3.88 6.38 3.02
CA LEU A 27 -2.71 5.55 3.38
C LEU A 27 -2.28 4.63 2.23
N LEU A 28 -3.21 3.98 1.55
CA LEU A 28 -2.93 3.14 0.38
C LEU A 28 -2.34 3.94 -0.80
N SER A 29 -2.74 5.20 -0.97
CA SER A 29 -2.18 6.08 -2.00
C SER A 29 -0.74 6.46 -1.70
N GLU A 30 -0.43 6.79 -0.44
CA GLU A 30 0.94 7.06 0.03
C GLU A 30 1.85 5.83 -0.17
N ILE A 31 1.38 4.65 0.26
CA ILE A 31 2.04 3.35 0.07
C ILE A 31 2.30 3.07 -1.41
N LYS A 32 1.36 3.37 -2.30
CA LYS A 32 1.53 3.18 -3.76
C LYS A 32 2.65 4.05 -4.32
N GLU A 33 2.71 5.30 -3.89
CA GLU A 33 3.70 6.27 -4.34
C GLU A 33 5.09 5.88 -3.85
N GLU A 34 5.21 5.45 -2.60
CA GLU A 34 6.45 4.91 -2.04
C GLU A 34 6.90 3.63 -2.76
N LEU A 35 5.99 2.69 -3.06
CA LEU A 35 6.29 1.45 -3.81
C LEU A 35 6.78 1.72 -5.22
N THR A 36 6.22 2.75 -5.87
CA THR A 36 6.62 3.15 -7.23
C THR A 36 8.01 3.79 -7.23
N ASN A 37 8.36 4.48 -6.15
CA ASN A 37 9.63 5.18 -5.98
C ASN A 37 10.70 4.37 -5.21
N ALA A 38 10.34 3.19 -4.70
CA ALA A 38 11.24 2.32 -3.96
C ALA A 38 12.30 1.73 -4.90
N LYS A 39 13.56 2.12 -4.67
CA LYS A 39 14.74 1.61 -5.38
C LYS A 39 15.62 0.71 -4.50
N THR A 40 15.28 0.57 -3.22
CA THR A 40 16.07 -0.12 -2.20
C THR A 40 15.17 -0.97 -1.29
N GLU A 41 15.71 -2.09 -0.79
CA GLU A 41 15.00 -3.01 0.11
C GLU A 41 14.54 -2.35 1.42
N LEU A 42 15.28 -1.34 1.90
CA LEU A 42 14.93 -0.58 3.10
C LEU A 42 13.57 0.13 2.98
N LYS A 43 13.30 0.75 1.83
CA LYS A 43 12.00 1.41 1.56
C LYS A 43 10.86 0.39 1.48
N ILE A 44 11.13 -0.80 0.96
CA ILE A 44 10.13 -1.87 0.90
C ILE A 44 9.74 -2.32 2.32
N LEU A 45 10.69 -2.39 3.25
CA LEU A 45 10.42 -2.70 4.66
C LEU A 45 9.57 -1.63 5.36
N GLU A 46 9.82 -0.35 5.10
CA GLU A 46 9.00 0.76 5.64
C GLU A 46 7.54 0.66 5.16
N ILE A 47 7.36 0.37 3.87
CA ILE A 47 6.04 0.18 3.26
C ILE A 47 5.29 -1.02 3.88
N ILE A 48 5.99 -2.14 4.11
CA ILE A 48 5.40 -3.32 4.76
C ILE A 48 4.99 -2.99 6.21
N ALA A 49 5.79 -2.21 6.94
CA ALA A 49 5.45 -1.79 8.30
C ALA A 49 4.18 -0.91 8.33
N CYS A 50 4.04 0.02 7.37
CA CYS A 50 2.81 0.82 7.22
C CYS A 50 1.59 -0.07 6.93
N LEU A 51 1.70 -1.05 6.04
CA LEU A 51 0.61 -1.99 5.75
C LEU A 51 0.22 -2.83 6.97
N ILE A 52 1.20 -3.33 7.74
CA ILE A 52 0.94 -4.09 8.96
C ILE A 52 0.20 -3.21 9.98
N LYS A 53 0.61 -1.95 10.13
CA LYS A 53 -0.05 -1.02 11.06
C LYS A 53 -1.53 -0.81 10.72
N ILE A 54 -1.86 -0.63 9.44
CA ILE A 54 -3.26 -0.53 8.96
C ILE A 54 -4.07 -1.78 9.32
N ILE A 55 -3.48 -2.97 9.18
CA ILE A 55 -4.17 -4.24 9.48
C ILE A 55 -4.29 -4.44 11.00
N SER A 56 -3.28 -4.03 11.77
CA SER A 56 -3.19 -4.25 13.22
C SER A 56 -4.05 -3.28 14.03
N ASP A 57 -4.20 -2.04 13.57
CA ASP A 57 -5.14 -1.07 14.18
C ASP A 57 -6.61 -1.40 13.82
N PHE A 58 -6.84 -2.36 12.92
CA PHE A 58 -8.17 -2.83 12.48
C PHE A 58 -8.63 -4.13 13.17
N PHE A 59 -7.76 -4.82 13.93
CA PHE A 59 -8.02 -6.08 14.64
C PHE A 59 -7.98 -5.88 16.17
#